data_AF-A0A942GG02-F1
#
_entry.id   AF-A0A942GG02-F1
#
_cell.length_a   1.000
_cell.length_b   1.000
_cell.length_c   1.000
_cell.angle_alpha   90.00
_cell.angle_beta   90.00
_cell.angle_gamma   90.00
#
_symmetry.space_group_name_H-M   'P 1'
#
loop_
_entity.id
_entity.type
_entity.pdbx_description
1 polymer ?
#
loop_
_entity_poly.entity_id
_entity_poly.type
_entity_poly.pdbx_seq_one_letter_code
_entity_poly.pdbx_strand_id
1 'polypeptide(L)'
;MEGNIALRVGGKTAPGLLKSSIVGHIKSGKTVQIDSIGVEANYIATKGLILARGQLAVYGITLVMAPGFQELRMENSVENDIKTAIRWIVKGTT
;
A
#
# COMPACT_ATOMS: atom_id res chain seq x y z
N MET A 1 2.31 -20.67 -0.15
CA MET A 1 1.32 -19.58 -0.04
C MET A 1 2.08 -18.28 0.19
N GLU A 2 2.33 -17.51 -0.86
CA GLU A 2 2.95 -16.18 -0.74
C GLU A 2 2.06 -15.32 0.16
N GLY A 3 2.60 -14.88 1.30
CA GLY A 3 1.84 -14.12 2.28
C GLY A 3 1.48 -12.74 1.73
N ASN A 4 0.19 -12.43 1.64
CA ASN A 4 -0.28 -11.08 1.36
C ASN A 4 -0.27 -10.28 2.67
N ILE A 5 0.13 -9.00 2.61
CA ILE A 5 0.03 -8.07 3.74
C ILE A 5 -0.79 -6.86 3.33
N ALA A 6 -1.81 -6.52 4.12
CA ALA A 6 -2.63 -5.33 3.92
C ALA A 6 -2.11 -4.18 4.78
N LEU A 7 -1.84 -3.03 4.15
CA LEU A 7 -1.44 -1.79 4.80
C LEU A 7 -2.53 -0.75 4.58
N ARG A 8 -3.19 -0.31 5.66
CA ARG A 8 -4.18 0.78 5.60
C ARG A 8 -3.48 2.12 5.76
N VAL A 9 -3.72 3.04 4.83
CA VAL A 9 -3.10 4.37 4.80
C VAL A 9 -4.15 5.43 5.06
N GLY A 10 -3.86 6.32 6.00
CA GLY A 10 -4.68 7.50 6.30
C GLY A 10 -3.99 8.80 5.91
N GLY A 11 -4.72 9.92 5.94
CA GLY A 11 -4.19 11.27 5.64
C GLY A 11 -3.04 11.74 6.53
N LYS A 12 -2.80 11.07 7.67
CA LYS A 12 -1.70 11.39 8.60
C LYS A 12 -0.56 10.37 8.60
N THR A 13 -0.63 9.35 7.75
CA THR A 13 0.43 8.35 7.64
C THR A 13 1.71 9.01 7.15
N ALA A 14 2.84 8.80 7.83
CA ALA A 14 4.12 9.33 7.38
C ALA A 14 4.61 8.56 6.12
N PRO A 15 4.85 9.24 4.98
CA PRO A 15 5.24 8.57 3.73
C PRO A 15 6.53 7.74 3.87
N GLY A 16 7.48 8.23 4.67
CA GLY A 16 8.74 7.52 4.93
C GLY A 16 8.56 6.20 5.68
N LEU A 17 7.59 6.12 6.61
CA LEU A 17 7.29 4.90 7.34
C LEU A 17 6.55 3.89 6.44
N LEU A 18 5.59 4.36 5.64
CA LEU A 18 4.91 3.54 4.64
C LEU A 18 5.93 2.93 3.67
N LYS A 19 6.86 3.75 3.15
CA LYS A 19 7.97 3.28 2.31
C LYS A 19 8.76 2.16 2.99
N SER A 20 9.23 2.37 4.22
CA SER A 20 10.03 1.37 4.95
C SER A 20 9.28 0.05 5.13
N SER A 21 7.97 0.10 5.41
CA SER A 21 7.12 -1.10 5.51
C SER A 21 7.00 -1.83 4.16
N ILE A 22 6.74 -1.11 3.07
CA ILE A 22 6.67 -1.70 1.72
C ILE A 22 7.99 -2.39 1.38
N VAL A 23 9.12 -1.69 1.54
CA VAL A 23 10.45 -2.25 1.23
C VAL A 23 10.73 -3.52 2.03
N GLY A 24 10.44 -3.51 3.33
CA GLY A 24 10.63 -4.68 4.20
C GLY A 24 9.82 -5.88 3.72
N HIS A 25 8.53 -5.69 3.46
CA HIS A 25 7.65 -6.77 3.02
C HIS A 25 7.98 -7.31 1.62
N ILE A 26 8.31 -6.43 0.67
CA ILE A 26 8.72 -6.84 -0.68
C ILE A 26 10.02 -7.65 -0.64
N LYS A 27 11.01 -7.22 0.15
CA LYS A 27 12.26 -7.98 0.34
C LYS A 27 12.04 -9.34 1.02
N SER A 28 10.96 -9.48 1.79
CA SER A 28 10.54 -10.78 2.36
C SER A 28 9.70 -11.64 1.40
N GLY A 29 9.58 -11.27 0.12
CA GLY A 29 8.82 -12.02 -0.88
C GLY A 29 7.30 -11.92 -0.70
N LYS A 30 6.79 -10.91 0.02
CA LYS A 30 5.35 -10.72 0.24
C LYS A 30 4.76 -9.82 -0.84
N THR A 31 3.50 -10.06 -1.19
CA THR A 31 2.68 -9.10 -1.93
C THR A 31 2.08 -8.10 -0.95
N VAL A 32 2.22 -6.81 -1.22
CA VAL A 32 1.67 -5.73 -0.38
C VAL A 32 0.38 -5.21 -1.02
N GLN A 33 -0.68 -5.14 -0.24
CA GLN A 33 -1.95 -4.50 -0.60
C GLN A 33 -2.05 -3.19 0.17
N ILE A 34 -2.09 -2.06 -0.53
CA ILE A 34 -2.20 -0.74 0.12
C ILE A 34 -3.61 -0.22 -0.09
N ASP A 35 -4.33 -0.02 1.00
CA ASP A 35 -5.70 0.48 1.01
C ASP A 35 -5.71 1.94 1.47
N SER A 36 -6.26 2.83 0.64
CA SER A 36 -6.40 4.25 0.96
C SER A 36 -7.77 4.80 0.57
N ILE A 37 -8.37 5.59 1.47
CA ILE A 37 -9.68 6.22 1.29
C ILE A 37 -9.50 7.74 1.35
N GLY A 38 -10.01 8.44 0.33
CA GLY A 38 -9.93 9.90 0.24
C GLY A 38 -8.61 10.43 -0.36
N VAL A 39 -8.61 11.72 -0.67
CA VAL A 39 -7.54 12.38 -1.45
C VAL A 39 -6.20 12.37 -0.73
N GLU A 40 -6.18 12.74 0.56
CA GLU A 40 -4.94 12.82 1.33
C GLU A 40 -4.25 11.45 1.49
N ALA A 41 -5.04 10.43 1.83
CA ALA A 41 -4.52 9.07 1.95
C ALA A 41 -3.98 8.53 0.62
N ASN A 42 -4.67 8.80 -0.49
CA ASN A 42 -4.22 8.41 -1.82
C ASN A 42 -2.92 9.12 -2.23
N TYR A 43 -2.77 10.41 -1.90
CA TYR A 43 -1.53 11.14 -2.12
C TYR A 43 -0.36 10.52 -1.33
N ILE A 44 -0.58 10.19 -0.06
CA ILE A 44 0.43 9.54 0.79
C ILE A 44 0.78 8.15 0.27
N ALA A 45 -0.21 7.33 -0.10
CA ALA A 45 0.00 6.01 -0.66
C ALA A 45 0.87 6.07 -1.92
N THR A 46 0.51 6.96 -2.85
CA THR A 46 1.25 7.19 -4.09
C THR A 46 2.70 7.64 -3.81
N LYS A 47 2.89 8.60 -2.89
CA LYS A 47 4.23 9.08 -2.51
C LYS A 47 5.07 7.97 -1.88
N GLY A 48 4.49 7.17 -0.99
CA GLY A 48 5.16 6.03 -0.36
C GLY A 48 5.59 4.97 -1.36
N LEU A 49 4.72 4.65 -2.33
CA LEU A 49 5.00 3.73 -3.44
C LEU A 49 6.18 4.20 -4.30
N ILE A 50 6.20 5.47 -4.70
CA ILE A 50 7.29 6.06 -5.50
C ILE A 50 8.62 5.99 -4.74
N LEU A 51 8.63 6.35 -3.46
CA LEU A 51 9.81 6.25 -2.61
C LEU A 51 10.30 4.80 -2.48
N ALA A 52 9.38 3.85 -2.31
CA ALA A 52 9.71 2.44 -2.16
C ALA A 52 10.30 1.88 -3.46
N ARG A 53 9.73 2.24 -4.61
CA ARG A 53 10.27 1.90 -5.94
C ARG A 53 11.71 2.39 -6.09
N GLY A 54 11.98 3.65 -5.77
CA GLY A 54 13.33 4.20 -5.85
C GLY A 54 14.33 3.45 -4.96
N GLN A 55 13.94 3.13 -3.72
CA GLN A 55 14.80 2.38 -2.80
C GLN A 55 15.02 0.93 -3.24
N LEU A 56 14.00 0.25 -3.77
CA LEU A 56 14.09 -1.14 -4.23
C LEU A 56 14.88 -1.30 -5.52
N ALA A 57 14.86 -0.29 -6.39
CA ALA A 57 15.67 -0.28 -7.61
C ALA A 57 17.18 -0.37 -7.31
N VAL A 58 17.65 0.20 -6.20
CA VAL A 58 19.06 0.08 -5.74
C VAL A 58 19.44 -1.38 -5.46
N TYR A 59 18.47 -2.23 -5.15
CA TYR A 59 18.66 -3.66 -4.91
C TYR A 59 18.33 -4.53 -6.13
N GLY A 60 18.12 -3.93 -7.32
CA GLY A 60 17.74 -4.66 -8.54
C GLY A 60 16.30 -5.18 -8.53
N ILE A 61 15.45 -4.72 -7.60
CA ILE A 61 14.05 -5.15 -7.52
C ILE A 61 13.16 -4.11 -8.22
N THR A 62 12.44 -4.55 -9.25
CA THR A 62 11.42 -3.75 -9.93
C THR A 62 10.06 -3.95 -9.28
N LEU A 63 9.38 -2.84 -8.93
CA LEU A 63 8.02 -2.88 -8.40
C LEU A 63 6.97 -2.84 -9.52
N VAL A 64 6.06 -3.81 -9.49
CA VAL A 64 4.76 -3.74 -10.15
C VAL A 64 3.77 -3.11 -9.17
N MET A 65 3.04 -2.09 -9.60
CA MET A 65 2.09 -1.33 -8.77
C MET A 65 0.77 -1.19 -9.53
N ALA A 66 -0.24 -2.00 -9.20
CA ALA A 66 -1.52 -2.03 -9.90
C ALA A 66 -2.64 -1.49 -9.00
N PRO A 67 -3.28 -0.35 -9.33
CA PRO A 67 -4.42 0.17 -8.58
C PRO A 67 -5.74 -0.52 -9.00
N GLY A 68 -6.70 -0.55 -8.09
CA GLY A 68 -8.08 -0.94 -8.34
C GLY A 68 -9.01 -0.42 -7.24
N PHE A 69 -10.32 -0.50 -7.47
CA PHE A 69 -11.30 -0.21 -6.42
C PHE A 69 -11.48 -1.40 -5.49
N GLN A 70 -11.69 -1.13 -4.21
CA GLN A 70 -11.98 -2.13 -3.19
C GLN A 70 -12.99 -1.57 -2.20
N GLU A 71 -14.03 -2.33 -1.91
CA GLU A 71 -14.93 -2.02 -0.79
C GLU A 71 -14.29 -2.42 0.53
N LEU A 72 -14.25 -1.50 1.49
CA LEU A 72 -13.73 -1.72 2.84
C LEU A 72 -14.80 -1.43 3.87
N ARG A 73 -14.98 -2.36 4.80
CA ARG A 73 -15.82 -2.18 5.98
C ARG A 73 -15.04 -1.45 7.06
N MET A 74 -15.58 -0.36 7.56
CA MET A 74 -14.97 0.40 8.65
C MET A 74 -15.23 -0.30 9.98
N GLU A 75 -14.18 -0.59 10.75
CA GLU A 75 -14.27 -1.38 11.99
C GLU A 75 -14.95 -0.62 13.15
N ASN A 76 -15.10 0.71 13.06
CA ASN A 76 -15.55 1.57 14.15
C ASN A 76 -16.78 2.44 13.80
N SER A 77 -17.55 2.11 12.77
CA SER A 77 -18.75 2.86 12.39
C SER A 77 -20.00 2.24 13.02
N VAL A 78 -20.91 3.10 13.51
CA VAL A 78 -22.15 2.72 14.23
C VAL A 78 -23.18 2.04 13.30
N GLU A 79 -22.98 2.15 11.99
CA GLU A 79 -23.70 1.40 10.95
C GLU A 79 -22.69 0.84 9.94
N ASN A 80 -23.11 -0.11 9.10
CA ASN A 80 -22.34 -0.78 8.04
C ASN A 80 -21.69 0.20 7.03
N ASP A 81 -20.71 1.01 7.46
CA ASP A 81 -20.03 2.00 6.64
C ASP A 81 -19.04 1.26 5.74
N ILE A 82 -19.52 0.94 4.54
CA ILE A 82 -18.72 0.41 3.46
C ILE A 82 -18.23 1.61 2.65
N LYS A 83 -16.91 1.76 2.55
CA LYS A 83 -16.30 2.81 1.73
C LYS A 83 -15.56 2.20 0.56
N THR A 84 -15.69 2.85 -0.59
CA THR A 84 -14.85 2.56 -1.76
C THR A 84 -13.45 3.15 -1.53
N ALA A 85 -12.46 2.27 -1.41
CA ALA A 85 -11.05 2.59 -1.34
C ALA A 85 -10.37 2.39 -2.69
N ILE A 86 -9.19 2.99 -2.85
CA ILE A 86 -8.21 2.53 -3.83
C ILE A 86 -7.33 1.50 -3.15
N ARG A 87 -7.22 0.31 -3.77
CA ARG A 87 -6.29 -0.75 -3.40
C ARG A 87 -5.16 -0.81 -4.42
N TRP A 88 -3.92 -0.68 -3.96
CA TRP A 88 -2.74 -0.98 -4.76
C TRP A 88 -2.26 -2.39 -4.47
N ILE A 89 -2.16 -3.23 -5.50
CA ILE A 89 -1.46 -4.50 -5.45
C ILE A 89 -0.01 -4.26 -5.85
N VAL A 90 0.91 -4.52 -4.93
CA VAL A 90 2.34 -4.21 -5.09
C VAL A 90 3.15 -5.49 -4.97
N LYS A 91 3.97 -5.75 -6.00
CA LYS A 91 4.82 -6.95 -6.07
C LYS A 91 6.24 -6.58 -6.51
N GLY A 92 7.23 -7.21 -5.91
CA GLY A 92 8.62 -7.15 -6.36
C GLY A 92 8.87 -8.19 -7.46
N THR A 93 9.64 -7.80 -8.46
CA THR A 93 10.10 -8.66 -9.56
C THR A 93 11.61 -8.43 -9.71
N THR A 94 12.36 -9.51 -9.93
CA THR A 94 13.82 -9.51 -10.09
C THR A 94 14.17 -10.01 -11.48
#